data_AF-A0A7S5KKF7-F1
#
_entry.id   AF-A0A7S5KKF7-F1
#
_cell.length_a   1.000
_cell.length_b   1.000
_cell.length_c   1.000
_cell.angle_alpha   90.00
_cell.angle_beta   90.00
_cell.angle_gamma   90.00
#
_symmetry.space_group_name_H-M   'P 1'
#
loop_
_entity.id
_entity.type
_entity.pdbx_description
1 polymer ?
#
loop_
_entity_poly.entity_id
_entity_poly.type
_entity_poly.pdbx_seq_one_letter_code
_entity_poly.pdbx_strand_id
1 'polypeptide(L)'
;RTLLLLLSGALVLTETRAGSHSMSYFEIGVSRPGRGEPRYMGVGYVDDTQFVRFDGDAESPRMEPRAPWMEREGQEYWDGETQRAKGNAQINRVDLRTLRGYYNQSGDASHTLQVMYGCELGPDGRFLSGYMQYGYDGKDYIALAEDLSSWVAADTAAQISQRKLVQAGAAEQVRAYLEGTCVEWLRRYLENGEETLQRADPPETHVTRHPVSKEQVTLRCWAL
;
A
#
# COMPACT_ATOMS: atom_id res chain seq x y z
N ARG A 1 46.71 -31.07 -18.60
CA ARG A 1 46.45 -30.88 -17.15
C ARG A 1 45.61 -29.62 -17.03
N THR A 2 44.29 -29.77 -17.03
CA THR A 2 43.33 -28.67 -17.22
C THR A 2 42.95 -28.10 -15.85
N LEU A 3 43.31 -26.85 -15.57
CA LEU A 3 42.85 -26.14 -14.37
C LEU A 3 41.44 -25.60 -14.64
N LEU A 4 40.44 -26.12 -13.93
CA LEU A 4 39.15 -25.46 -13.78
C LEU A 4 39.31 -24.29 -12.80
N LEU A 5 39.14 -23.06 -13.29
CA LEU A 5 38.94 -21.88 -12.45
C LEU A 5 37.45 -21.81 -12.07
N LEU A 6 37.13 -22.21 -10.84
CA LEU A 6 35.84 -21.90 -10.21
C LEU A 6 35.89 -20.45 -9.75
N LEU A 7 35.36 -19.54 -10.57
CA LEU A 7 35.03 -18.18 -10.15
C LEU A 7 33.74 -18.26 -9.31
N SER A 8 33.91 -18.50 -8.01
CA SER A 8 32.86 -18.27 -7.02
C SER A 8 32.62 -16.76 -6.96
N GLY A 9 31.59 -16.28 -7.67
CA GLY A 9 31.08 -14.92 -7.47
C GLY A 9 30.56 -14.82 -6.04
N ALA A 10 31.23 -14.05 -5.20
CA ALA A 10 30.64 -13.56 -3.98
C ALA A 10 29.47 -12.66 -4.39
N LEU A 11 28.24 -13.17 -4.26
CA LEU A 11 27.08 -12.31 -4.10
C LEU A 11 27.35 -11.53 -2.82
N VAL A 12 27.85 -10.30 -2.97
CA VAL A 12 27.66 -9.28 -1.94
C VAL A 12 26.13 -9.13 -1.89
N LEU A 13 25.51 -9.82 -0.94
CA LEU A 13 24.20 -9.42 -0.44
C LEU A 13 24.39 -7.98 -0.01
N THR A 14 23.97 -7.05 -0.88
CA THR A 14 23.69 -5.69 -0.46
C THR A 14 22.82 -5.81 0.76
N GLU A 15 23.29 -5.29 1.90
CA GLU A 15 22.49 -5.09 3.10
C GLU A 15 21.05 -4.78 2.68
N THR A 16 20.15 -5.73 2.90
CA THR A 16 18.73 -5.42 3.05
C THR A 16 18.69 -4.30 4.06
N ARG A 17 18.24 -3.10 3.66
CA ARG A 17 18.18 -1.87 4.47
C ARG A 17 17.77 -2.19 5.91
N ALA A 18 18.74 -2.46 6.78
CA ALA A 18 18.49 -2.68 8.18
C ALA A 18 18.23 -1.28 8.77
N GLY A 19 16.96 -0.91 8.88
CA GLY A 19 16.54 0.29 9.61
C GLY A 19 15.50 1.19 8.92
N SER A 20 15.13 0.98 7.65
CA SER A 20 13.99 1.72 7.08
C SER A 20 12.68 0.98 7.33
N HIS A 21 11.64 1.73 7.70
CA HIS A 21 10.30 1.19 7.91
C HIS A 21 9.27 1.98 7.11
N SER A 22 8.18 1.35 6.71
CA SER A 22 7.09 2.03 5.99
C SER A 22 5.73 1.74 6.63
N MET A 23 4.81 2.69 6.49
CA MET A 23 3.39 2.48 6.74
C MET A 23 2.62 2.78 5.48
N SER A 24 1.84 1.81 5.01
CA SER A 24 1.08 1.89 3.78
C SER A 24 -0.39 1.58 4.01
N TYR A 25 -1.27 2.32 3.36
CA TYR A 25 -2.68 1.99 3.22
C TYR A 25 -3.01 1.74 1.75
N PHE A 26 -3.78 0.68 1.51
CA PHE A 26 -4.33 0.34 0.21
C PHE A 26 -5.86 0.31 0.34
N GLU A 27 -6.51 1.18 -0.41
CA GLU A 27 -7.96 1.30 -0.46
C GLU A 27 -8.46 0.91 -1.85
N ILE A 28 -9.58 0.19 -1.91
CA ILE A 28 -10.20 -0.21 -3.16
C ILE A 28 -11.71 -0.03 -3.07
N GLY A 29 -12.26 0.61 -4.09
CA GLY A 29 -13.68 0.77 -4.33
C GLY A 29 -14.08 0.14 -5.64
N VAL A 30 -15.13 -0.69 -5.63
CA VAL A 30 -15.63 -1.38 -6.83
C VAL A 30 -17.11 -1.07 -6.99
N SER A 31 -17.48 -0.37 -8.06
CA SER A 31 -18.89 -0.07 -8.35
C SER A 31 -19.65 -1.34 -8.74
N ARG A 32 -20.91 -1.46 -8.34
CA ARG A 32 -21.73 -2.66 -8.54
C ARG A 32 -23.08 -2.33 -9.20
N PRO A 33 -23.10 -2.02 -10.51
CA PRO A 33 -24.34 -1.70 -11.21
C PRO A 33 -25.43 -2.76 -10.97
N GLY A 34 -26.62 -2.32 -10.56
CA GLY A 34 -27.75 -3.21 -10.28
C GLY A 34 -27.62 -4.07 -9.01
N ARG A 35 -26.56 -3.94 -8.21
CA ARG A 35 -26.33 -4.75 -6.99
C ARG A 35 -26.07 -3.92 -5.73
N GLY A 36 -26.51 -2.65 -5.73
CA GLY A 36 -26.43 -1.76 -4.58
C GLY A 36 -25.20 -0.84 -4.60
N GLU A 37 -24.72 -0.48 -3.41
CA GLU A 37 -23.60 0.44 -3.24
C GLU A 37 -22.25 -0.17 -3.67
N PRO A 38 -21.25 0.63 -4.05
CA PRO A 38 -19.90 0.13 -4.30
C PRO A 38 -19.37 -0.67 -3.10
N ARG A 39 -18.60 -1.73 -3.37
CA ARG A 39 -17.82 -2.40 -2.31
C ARG A 39 -16.62 -1.52 -2.00
N TYR A 40 -16.34 -1.29 -0.73
CA TYR A 40 -15.15 -0.57 -0.29
C TYR A 40 -14.35 -1.45 0.67
N MET A 41 -13.04 -1.52 0.48
CA MET A 41 -12.10 -2.17 1.41
C MET A 41 -10.89 -1.28 1.61
N GLY A 42 -10.37 -1.26 2.84
CA GLY A 42 -9.10 -0.62 3.17
C GLY A 42 -8.23 -1.59 3.95
N VAL A 43 -6.94 -1.66 3.65
CA VAL A 43 -5.97 -2.47 4.40
C VAL A 43 -4.73 -1.64 4.70
N GLY A 44 -4.19 -1.80 5.91
CA GLY A 44 -2.98 -1.12 6.36
C GLY A 44 -1.85 -2.12 6.60
N TYR A 45 -0.64 -1.73 6.23
CA TYR A 45 0.60 -2.47 6.42
C TYR A 45 1.63 -1.61 7.15
N VAL A 46 2.37 -2.23 8.07
CA VAL A 46 3.67 -1.73 8.52
C VAL A 46 4.71 -2.72 7.98
N ASP A 47 5.61 -2.20 7.16
CA ASP A 47 6.48 -3.01 6.29
C ASP A 47 5.64 -4.04 5.53
N ASP A 48 6.00 -5.33 5.62
CA ASP A 48 5.28 -6.42 4.96
C ASP A 48 4.15 -7.03 5.83
N THR A 49 3.88 -6.45 7.01
CA THR A 49 2.90 -7.00 7.97
C THR A 49 1.58 -6.24 7.92
N GLN A 50 0.50 -6.92 7.52
CA GLN A 50 -0.84 -6.35 7.58
C GLN A 50 -1.26 -6.15 9.04
N PHE A 51 -1.64 -4.92 9.42
CA PHE A 51 -2.02 -4.60 10.80
C PHE A 51 -3.49 -4.22 10.98
N VAL A 52 -4.14 -3.69 9.94
CA VAL A 52 -5.56 -3.33 9.97
C VAL A 52 -6.30 -3.68 8.68
N ARG A 53 -7.62 -3.86 8.81
CA ARG A 53 -8.54 -4.05 7.68
C ARG A 53 -9.90 -3.46 7.97
N PHE A 54 -10.50 -2.85 6.95
CA PHE A 54 -11.92 -2.51 6.88
C PHE A 54 -12.53 -3.18 5.65
N ASP A 55 -13.69 -3.82 5.81
CA ASP A 55 -14.49 -4.36 4.70
C ASP A 55 -15.92 -3.83 4.80
N GLY A 56 -16.34 -3.03 3.81
CA GLY A 56 -17.66 -2.41 3.76
C GLY A 56 -18.81 -3.40 3.56
N ASP A 57 -18.51 -4.63 3.12
CA ASP A 57 -19.51 -5.70 2.95
C ASP A 57 -19.66 -6.59 4.20
N ALA A 58 -18.90 -6.34 5.28
CA ALA A 58 -19.06 -7.06 6.53
C ALA A 58 -20.46 -6.79 7.15
N GLU A 59 -20.98 -7.73 7.95
CA GLU A 59 -22.28 -7.57 8.63
C GLU A 59 -22.30 -6.35 9.55
N SER A 60 -21.18 -6.07 10.23
CA SER A 60 -20.97 -4.87 11.04
C SER A 60 -19.64 -4.21 10.63
N PRO A 61 -19.65 -3.35 9.59
CA PRO A 61 -18.42 -2.74 9.07
C PRO A 61 -17.74 -1.86 10.12
N ARG A 62 -16.52 -2.27 10.50
CA ARG A 62 -15.62 -1.60 11.42
C ARG A 62 -14.17 -1.86 11.03
N MET A 63 -13.25 -1.04 11.53
CA MET A 63 -11.83 -1.31 11.43
C MET A 63 -11.47 -2.47 12.37
N GLU A 64 -10.70 -3.44 11.88
CA GLU A 64 -10.35 -4.66 12.60
C GLU A 64 -8.82 -4.84 12.67
N PRO A 65 -8.29 -5.29 13.82
CA PRO A 65 -6.88 -5.64 13.95
C PRO A 65 -6.56 -6.89 13.12
N ARG A 66 -5.37 -6.88 12.49
CA ARG A 66 -4.80 -8.00 11.71
C ARG A 66 -3.45 -8.48 12.25
N ALA A 67 -2.88 -7.75 13.21
CA ALA A 67 -1.67 -8.13 13.91
C ALA A 67 -1.88 -8.11 15.44
N PRO A 68 -1.27 -9.02 16.22
CA PRO A 68 -1.50 -9.10 17.68
C PRO A 68 -1.15 -7.82 18.43
N TRP A 69 -0.12 -7.09 18.01
CA TRP A 69 0.29 -5.84 18.66
C TRP A 69 -0.73 -4.71 18.53
N MET A 70 -1.71 -4.82 17.63
CA MET A 70 -2.83 -3.87 17.53
C MET A 70 -3.85 -4.02 18.66
N GLU A 71 -3.87 -5.14 19.40
CA GLU A 71 -4.75 -5.30 20.58
C GLU A 71 -4.42 -4.30 21.70
N ARG A 72 -3.25 -3.65 21.64
CA ARG A 72 -2.84 -2.58 22.55
C ARG A 72 -3.60 -1.27 22.33
N GLU A 73 -4.20 -1.08 21.14
CA GLU A 73 -4.94 0.14 20.83
C GLU A 73 -6.33 0.14 21.50
N GLY A 74 -6.68 1.29 22.08
CA GLY A 74 -7.94 1.47 22.81
C GLY A 74 -9.15 1.66 21.90
N GLN A 75 -10.35 1.62 22.49
CA GLN A 75 -11.62 1.76 21.75
C GLN A 75 -11.71 3.06 20.93
N GLU A 76 -11.16 4.17 21.44
CA GLU A 76 -11.15 5.47 20.75
C GLU A 76 -10.44 5.40 19.39
N TYR A 77 -9.33 4.66 19.30
CA TYR A 77 -8.63 4.42 18.04
C TYR A 77 -9.53 3.67 17.05
N TRP A 78 -10.14 2.57 17.50
CA TRP A 78 -10.98 1.74 16.64
C TRP A 78 -12.24 2.46 16.15
N ASP A 79 -12.87 3.27 17.01
CA ASP A 79 -14.03 4.08 16.67
C ASP A 79 -13.65 5.19 15.67
N GLY A 80 -12.52 5.86 15.91
CA GLY A 80 -11.97 6.88 15.01
C GLY A 80 -11.64 6.34 13.63
N GLU A 81 -10.88 5.24 13.56
CA GLU A 81 -10.51 4.61 12.30
C GLU A 81 -11.71 4.01 11.56
N THR A 82 -12.69 3.49 12.30
CA THR A 82 -13.97 3.04 11.72
C THR A 82 -14.73 4.20 11.08
N GLN A 83 -14.80 5.35 11.75
CA GLN A 83 -15.50 6.52 11.23
C GLN A 83 -14.77 7.06 9.99
N ARG A 84 -13.44 7.16 10.04
CA ARG A 84 -12.60 7.57 8.91
C ARG A 84 -12.79 6.64 7.71
N ALA A 85 -12.75 5.32 7.90
CA ALA A 85 -12.98 4.34 6.84
C ALA A 85 -14.38 4.46 6.22
N LYS A 86 -15.42 4.70 7.04
CA LYS A 86 -16.78 4.96 6.54
C LYS A 86 -16.87 6.27 5.74
N GLY A 87 -16.14 7.30 6.16
CA GLY A 87 -16.00 8.55 5.41
C GLY A 87 -15.33 8.33 4.05
N ASN A 88 -14.20 7.62 4.02
CA ASN A 88 -13.48 7.28 2.78
C ASN A 88 -14.35 6.45 1.84
N ALA A 89 -15.15 5.51 2.36
CA ALA A 89 -16.10 4.75 1.55
C ALA A 89 -17.14 5.64 0.84
N GLN A 90 -17.63 6.70 1.51
CA GLN A 90 -18.56 7.65 0.89
C GLN A 90 -17.86 8.53 -0.16
N ILE A 91 -16.64 8.98 0.12
CA ILE A 91 -15.83 9.76 -0.84
C ILE A 91 -15.58 8.91 -2.10
N ASN A 92 -15.09 7.69 -1.92
CA ASN A 92 -14.82 6.76 -3.01
C ASN A 92 -16.08 6.49 -3.87
N ARG A 93 -17.25 6.34 -3.24
CA ARG A 93 -18.53 6.22 -3.95
C ARG A 93 -18.83 7.44 -4.84
N VAL A 94 -18.60 8.65 -4.35
CA VAL A 94 -18.78 9.89 -5.12
C VAL A 94 -17.75 9.98 -6.25
N ASP A 95 -16.50 9.58 -5.98
CA ASP A 95 -15.42 9.59 -6.96
C ASP A 95 -15.70 8.60 -8.10
N LEU A 96 -16.14 7.38 -7.82
CA LEU A 96 -16.53 6.40 -8.85
C LEU A 96 -17.61 6.96 -9.79
N ARG A 97 -18.58 7.72 -9.27
CA ARG A 97 -19.61 8.38 -10.09
C ARG A 97 -19.04 9.53 -10.92
N THR A 98 -18.13 10.31 -10.33
CA THR A 98 -17.49 11.45 -10.97
C THR A 98 -16.57 11.00 -12.11
N LEU A 99 -15.72 10.01 -11.86
CA LEU A 99 -14.80 9.43 -12.83
C LEU A 99 -15.56 8.83 -14.02
N ARG A 100 -16.63 8.07 -13.76
CA ARG A 100 -17.50 7.56 -14.82
C ARG A 100 -17.99 8.68 -15.75
N GLY A 101 -18.33 9.84 -15.18
CA GLY A 101 -18.70 11.03 -15.94
C GLY A 101 -17.54 11.62 -16.75
N TYR A 102 -16.34 11.73 -16.17
CA TYR A 102 -15.14 12.24 -16.85
C TYR A 102 -14.75 11.41 -18.07
N TYR A 103 -14.92 10.09 -17.98
CA TYR A 103 -14.61 9.16 -19.06
C TYR A 103 -15.81 8.86 -19.98
N ASN A 104 -16.96 9.50 -19.79
CA ASN A 104 -18.19 9.25 -20.56
C ASN A 104 -18.58 7.76 -20.62
N GLN A 105 -18.41 7.04 -19.51
CA GLN A 105 -18.64 5.60 -19.43
C GLN A 105 -20.11 5.26 -19.11
N SER A 106 -20.57 4.11 -19.60
CA SER A 106 -21.93 3.61 -19.39
C SER A 106 -22.22 3.29 -17.91
N GLY A 107 -23.48 3.41 -17.49
CA GLY A 107 -23.91 3.11 -16.12
C GLY A 107 -23.89 1.62 -15.74
N ASP A 108 -23.84 0.74 -16.74
CA ASP A 108 -24.01 -0.72 -16.56
C ASP A 108 -22.69 -1.46 -16.33
N ALA A 109 -21.56 -0.78 -16.53
CA ALA A 109 -20.23 -1.33 -16.33
C ALA A 109 -19.76 -1.12 -14.87
N SER A 110 -19.10 -2.14 -14.33
CA SER A 110 -18.39 -2.05 -13.05
C SER A 110 -17.04 -1.37 -13.27
N HIS A 111 -16.67 -0.50 -12.34
CA HIS A 111 -15.44 0.29 -12.36
C HIS A 111 -14.73 0.19 -11.01
N THR A 112 -13.41 0.30 -11.05
CA THR A 112 -12.55 0.17 -9.87
C THR A 112 -11.76 1.45 -9.65
N LEU A 113 -11.77 1.96 -8.42
CA LEU A 113 -10.92 3.05 -7.95
C LEU A 113 -10.03 2.53 -6.82
N GLN A 114 -8.72 2.67 -6.99
CA GLN A 114 -7.71 2.26 -6.03
C GLN A 114 -6.97 3.49 -5.51
N VAL A 115 -6.63 3.49 -4.22
CA VAL A 115 -5.79 4.51 -3.58
C VAL A 115 -4.69 3.82 -2.81
N MET A 116 -3.47 4.30 -2.95
CA MET A 116 -2.31 3.87 -2.18
C MET A 116 -1.64 5.10 -1.58
N TYR A 117 -1.49 5.13 -0.26
CA TYR A 117 -0.79 6.23 0.41
C TYR A 117 -0.02 5.74 1.64
N GLY A 118 1.04 6.45 1.99
CA GLY A 118 1.93 6.01 3.05
C GLY A 118 3.16 6.88 3.19
N CYS A 119 3.92 6.61 4.24
CA CYS A 119 5.18 7.28 4.56
C CYS A 119 6.26 6.25 4.89
N GLU A 120 7.51 6.65 4.70
CA GLU A 120 8.69 5.86 5.00
C GLU A 120 9.57 6.61 6.01
N LEU A 121 10.14 5.87 6.95
CA LEU A 121 11.20 6.32 7.83
C LEU A 121 12.54 5.79 7.32
N GLY A 122 13.56 6.65 7.36
CA GLY A 122 14.94 6.25 7.13
C GLY A 122 15.52 5.51 8.35
N PRO A 123 16.75 4.97 8.23
CA PRO A 123 17.47 4.31 9.32
C PRO A 123 17.65 5.15 10.59
N ASP A 124 17.59 6.48 10.48
CA ASP A 124 17.66 7.42 11.61
C ASP A 124 16.28 7.69 12.25
N GLY A 125 15.24 6.99 11.82
CA GLY A 125 13.86 7.13 12.30
C GLY A 125 13.19 8.44 11.86
N ARG A 126 13.77 9.17 10.89
CA ARG A 126 13.20 10.41 10.36
C ARG A 126 12.43 10.16 9.07
N PHE A 127 11.52 11.07 8.75
CA PHE A 127 10.79 11.06 7.48
C PHE A 127 11.77 10.98 6.31
N LEU A 128 11.60 9.96 5.47
CA LEU A 128 12.40 9.74 4.27
C LEU A 128 11.60 10.10 3.02
N SER A 129 10.39 9.58 2.91
CA SER A 129 9.53 9.77 1.74
C SER A 129 8.06 9.59 2.11
N GLY A 130 7.18 10.06 1.22
CA GLY A 130 5.74 9.83 1.32
C GLY A 130 5.11 9.78 -0.06
N TYR A 131 3.95 9.16 -0.16
CA TYR A 131 3.25 9.01 -1.44
C TYR A 131 1.74 9.00 -1.24
N MET A 132 1.05 9.41 -2.31
CA MET A 132 -0.37 9.20 -2.50
C MET A 132 -0.64 9.03 -3.99
N GLN A 133 -1.22 7.90 -4.37
CA GLN A 133 -1.44 7.52 -5.76
C GLN A 133 -2.85 6.97 -5.92
N TYR A 134 -3.49 7.32 -7.03
CA TYR A 134 -4.81 6.84 -7.42
C TYR A 134 -4.71 6.08 -8.73
N GLY A 135 -5.40 4.94 -8.79
CA GLY A 135 -5.59 4.16 -10.01
C GLY A 135 -7.07 4.00 -10.35
N TYR A 136 -7.42 4.04 -11.63
CA TYR A 136 -8.78 3.85 -12.12
C TYR A 136 -8.80 2.77 -13.20
N ASP A 137 -9.65 1.75 -13.02
CA ASP A 137 -9.75 0.57 -13.89
C ASP A 137 -8.39 -0.09 -14.19
N GLY A 138 -7.51 -0.15 -13.18
CA GLY A 138 -6.20 -0.78 -13.25
C GLY A 138 -5.11 0.04 -13.94
N LYS A 139 -5.36 1.33 -14.20
CA LYS A 139 -4.39 2.27 -14.79
C LYS A 139 -4.14 3.44 -13.84
N ASP A 140 -2.95 4.02 -13.94
CA ASP A 140 -2.61 5.25 -13.23
C ASP A 140 -3.63 6.35 -13.55
N TYR A 141 -4.06 7.07 -12.53
CA TYR A 141 -4.99 8.19 -12.67
C TYR A 141 -4.33 9.50 -12.26
N ILE A 142 -3.97 9.64 -10.99
CA ILE A 142 -3.28 10.84 -10.48
C ILE A 142 -2.39 10.46 -9.29
N ALA A 143 -1.22 11.10 -9.19
CA ALA A 143 -0.28 10.86 -8.10
C ALA A 143 0.24 12.18 -7.53
N LEU A 144 0.53 12.21 -6.23
CA LEU A 144 1.30 13.27 -5.60
C LEU A 144 2.75 13.18 -6.10
N ALA A 145 3.33 14.30 -6.54
CA ALA A 145 4.72 14.35 -6.96
C ALA A 145 5.67 14.05 -5.79
N GLU A 146 6.89 13.58 -6.07
CA GLU A 146 7.89 13.21 -5.06
C GLU A 146 8.25 14.35 -4.11
N ASP A 147 8.16 15.60 -4.58
CA ASP A 147 8.38 16.80 -3.76
C ASP A 147 7.20 17.19 -2.86
N LEU A 148 6.12 16.38 -2.88
CA LEU A 148 4.87 16.51 -2.15
C LEU A 148 4.16 17.85 -2.38
N SER A 149 4.47 18.57 -3.47
CA SER A 149 4.02 19.96 -3.71
C SER A 149 2.96 20.07 -4.80
N SER A 150 2.90 19.08 -5.68
CA SER A 150 2.10 19.10 -6.89
C SER A 150 1.51 17.73 -7.20
N TRP A 151 0.64 17.69 -8.20
CA TRP A 151 -0.04 16.48 -8.63
C TRP A 151 0.32 16.18 -10.09
N VAL A 152 0.61 14.92 -10.39
CA VAL A 152 0.91 14.41 -11.73
C VAL A 152 -0.32 13.65 -12.24
N ALA A 153 -0.98 14.19 -13.26
CA ALA A 153 -2.14 13.57 -13.91
C ALA A 153 -1.71 12.63 -15.04
N ALA A 154 -2.28 11.43 -15.09
CA ALA A 154 -1.93 10.42 -16.09
C ALA A 154 -2.55 10.71 -17.47
N ASP A 155 -3.73 11.35 -17.51
CA ASP A 155 -4.44 11.68 -18.75
C ASP A 155 -5.27 12.97 -18.65
N THR A 156 -6.01 13.28 -19.72
CA THR A 156 -6.83 14.49 -19.83
C THR A 156 -8.02 14.51 -18.87
N ALA A 157 -8.57 13.35 -18.49
CA ALA A 157 -9.62 13.26 -17.48
C ALA A 157 -9.06 13.55 -16.09
N ALA A 158 -7.88 12.99 -15.77
CA ALA A 158 -7.16 13.24 -14.53
C ALA A 158 -6.77 14.71 -14.34
N GLN A 159 -6.50 15.45 -15.42
CA GLN A 159 -6.25 16.89 -15.35
C GLN A 159 -7.44 17.68 -14.78
N ILE A 160 -8.67 17.16 -14.88
CA ILE A 160 -9.85 17.78 -14.26
C ILE A 160 -9.74 17.68 -12.74
N SER A 161 -9.40 16.50 -12.21
CA SER A 161 -9.13 16.31 -10.78
C SER A 161 -7.92 17.13 -10.32
N GLN A 162 -6.84 17.16 -11.09
CA GLN A 162 -5.63 17.92 -10.79
C GLN A 162 -5.95 19.40 -10.52
N ARG A 163 -6.73 20.05 -11.39
CA ARG A 163 -7.11 21.46 -11.22
C ARG A 163 -7.91 21.69 -9.93
N LYS A 164 -8.82 20.78 -9.59
CA LYS A 164 -9.60 20.84 -8.35
C LYS A 164 -8.71 20.70 -7.11
N LEU A 165 -7.78 19.76 -7.13
CA LEU A 165 -6.84 19.54 -6.02
C LEU A 165 -5.91 20.74 -5.82
N VAL A 166 -5.42 21.34 -6.91
CA VAL A 166 -4.62 22.57 -6.87
C VAL A 166 -5.44 23.73 -6.29
N GLN A 167 -6.68 23.93 -6.77
CA GLN A 167 -7.56 24.99 -6.26
C GLN A 167 -7.88 24.82 -4.77
N ALA A 168 -7.99 23.58 -4.30
CA ALA A 168 -8.25 23.25 -2.90
C ALA A 168 -7.01 23.28 -2.01
N GLY A 169 -5.79 23.46 -2.55
CA GLY A 169 -4.55 23.37 -1.79
C GLY A 169 -4.30 21.95 -1.22
N ALA A 170 -4.82 20.91 -1.87
CA ALA A 170 -4.85 19.56 -1.31
C ALA A 170 -3.45 18.96 -1.07
N ALA A 171 -2.44 19.37 -1.85
CA ALA A 171 -1.07 18.87 -1.68
C ALA A 171 -0.49 19.21 -0.30
N GLU A 172 -0.79 20.40 0.24
CA GLU A 172 -0.32 20.82 1.56
C GLU A 172 -0.96 19.98 2.67
N GLN A 173 -2.27 19.70 2.57
CA GLN A 173 -3.00 18.87 3.53
C GLN A 173 -2.47 17.43 3.54
N VAL A 174 -2.24 16.85 2.35
CA VAL A 174 -1.69 15.50 2.23
C VAL A 174 -0.26 15.47 2.76
N ARG A 175 0.57 16.47 2.43
CA ARG A 175 1.93 16.58 2.98
C ARG A 175 1.93 16.66 4.51
N ALA A 176 1.07 17.48 5.10
CA ALA A 176 0.97 17.59 6.56
C ALA A 176 0.62 16.26 7.23
N TYR A 177 -0.27 15.47 6.61
CA TYR A 177 -0.54 14.10 7.06
C TYR A 177 0.68 13.18 6.92
N LEU A 178 1.36 13.19 5.77
CA LEU A 178 2.48 12.30 5.47
C LEU A 178 3.71 12.58 6.34
N GLU A 179 4.06 13.84 6.53
CA GLU A 179 5.23 14.26 7.33
C GLU A 179 4.95 14.24 8.85
N GLY A 180 3.68 14.39 9.24
CA GLY A 180 3.25 14.43 10.64
C GLY A 180 2.57 13.14 11.08
N THR A 181 1.25 13.08 10.93
CA THR A 181 0.40 12.00 11.47
C THR A 181 0.88 10.60 11.05
N CYS A 182 1.23 10.40 9.79
CA CYS A 182 1.71 9.09 9.30
C CYS A 182 2.98 8.65 10.04
N VAL A 183 3.95 9.57 10.17
CA VAL A 183 5.22 9.33 10.85
C VAL A 183 5.02 9.06 12.35
N GLU A 184 4.15 9.83 13.01
CA GLU A 184 3.82 9.65 14.43
C GLU A 184 3.21 8.27 14.71
N TRP A 185 2.24 7.86 13.89
CA TRP A 185 1.60 6.54 14.02
C TRP A 185 2.54 5.39 13.67
N LEU A 186 3.35 5.52 12.62
CA LEU A 186 4.34 4.50 12.27
C LEU A 186 5.32 4.25 13.42
N ARG A 187 5.83 5.30 14.08
CA ARG A 187 6.68 5.14 15.27
C ARG A 187 5.96 4.39 16.40
N ARG A 188 4.72 4.76 16.71
CA ARG A 188 3.91 4.07 17.71
C ARG A 188 3.70 2.59 17.39
N TYR A 189 3.45 2.25 16.12
CA TYR A 189 3.28 0.86 15.69
C TYR A 189 4.57 0.06 15.77
N LEU A 190 5.72 0.67 15.42
CA LEU A 190 7.04 0.05 15.60
C LEU A 190 7.38 -0.20 17.07
N GLU A 191 6.98 0.70 17.98
CA GLU A 191 7.11 0.50 19.43
C GLU A 191 6.17 -0.60 19.94
N ASN A 192 4.91 -0.62 19.50
CA ASN A 192 3.94 -1.63 19.91
C ASN A 192 4.31 -3.04 19.40
N GLY A 193 4.83 -3.12 18.18
CA GLY A 193 5.16 -4.35 17.47
C GLY A 193 6.65 -4.70 17.44
N GLU A 194 7.48 -4.10 18.30
CA GLU A 194 8.96 -4.23 18.29
C GLU A 194 9.43 -5.68 18.10
N GLU A 195 8.90 -6.60 18.92
CA GLU A 195 9.27 -8.03 18.90
C GLU A 195 8.96 -8.74 17.57
N THR A 196 8.01 -8.22 16.79
CA THR A 196 7.56 -8.82 15.52
C THR A 196 8.10 -8.07 14.31
N LEU A 197 8.01 -6.73 14.29
CA LEU A 197 8.30 -5.90 13.14
C LEU A 197 9.80 -5.65 12.92
N GLN A 198 10.59 -5.66 13.99
CA GLN A 198 12.05 -5.45 13.90
C GLN A 198 12.83 -6.77 13.83
N ARG A 199 12.11 -7.90 13.74
CA ARG A 199 12.71 -9.22 13.66
C ARG A 199 13.10 -9.56 12.22
N ALA A 200 14.38 -9.81 12.00
CA ALA A 200 14.90 -10.32 10.74
C ALA A 200 15.27 -11.81 10.87
N ASP A 201 14.31 -12.70 10.63
CA ASP A 201 14.57 -14.13 10.58
C ASP A 201 15.23 -14.49 9.22
N PRO A 202 16.42 -15.13 9.21
CA PRO A 202 17.06 -15.53 7.96
C PRO A 202 16.26 -16.68 7.30
N PRO A 203 16.17 -16.71 5.96
CA PRO A 203 15.42 -17.76 5.28
C PRO A 203 16.11 -19.12 5.40
N GLU A 204 15.32 -20.19 5.45
CA GLU A 204 15.85 -21.55 5.29
C GLU A 204 16.17 -21.79 3.81
N THR A 205 17.39 -22.23 3.50
CA THR A 205 17.85 -22.37 2.11
C THR A 205 18.19 -23.81 1.75
N HIS A 206 17.76 -24.27 0.56
CA HIS A 206 18.12 -25.57 0.02
C HIS A 206 18.03 -25.62 -1.52
N VAL A 207 18.70 -26.60 -2.13
CA VAL A 207 18.68 -26.81 -3.59
C VAL A 207 18.02 -28.14 -3.93
N THR A 208 17.04 -28.10 -4.84
CA THR A 208 16.37 -29.30 -5.37
C THR A 208 16.80 -29.59 -6.80
N ARG A 209 16.88 -30.87 -7.15
CA ARG A 209 17.33 -31.35 -8.47
C ARG A 209 16.18 -31.99 -9.24
N HIS A 210 15.90 -31.48 -10.45
CA HIS A 210 14.80 -31.92 -11.31
C HIS A 210 15.33 -32.34 -12.69
N PRO A 211 15.47 -33.64 -12.99
CA PRO A 211 15.88 -34.11 -14.31
C PRO A 211 14.85 -33.70 -15.38
N VAL A 212 15.31 -33.09 -16.49
CA VAL A 212 14.47 -32.71 -17.63
C VAL A 212 14.68 -33.67 -18.80
N SER A 213 15.92 -34.13 -19.00
CA SER A 213 16.29 -35.18 -19.96
C SER A 213 17.49 -35.97 -19.43
N LYS A 214 18.04 -36.88 -20.24
CA LYS A 214 19.27 -37.63 -19.89
C LYS A 214 20.49 -36.73 -19.71
N GLU A 215 20.52 -35.57 -20.36
CA GLU A 215 21.66 -34.65 -20.39
C GLU A 215 21.36 -33.33 -19.67
N GLN A 216 20.09 -33.06 -19.36
CA GLN A 216 19.64 -31.80 -18.78
C GLN A 216 18.95 -31.98 -17.44
N VAL A 217 19.31 -31.11 -16.50
CA VAL A 217 18.79 -31.10 -15.13
C VAL A 217 18.59 -29.65 -14.72
N THR A 218 17.44 -29.35 -14.12
CA THR A 218 17.17 -28.07 -13.48
C THR A 218 17.55 -28.17 -12.01
N LEU A 219 18.40 -27.26 -11.55
CA LEU A 219 18.64 -27.02 -10.13
C LEU A 219 17.80 -25.81 -9.70
N ARG A 220 17.00 -25.96 -8.65
CA ARG A 220 16.18 -24.88 -8.08
C ARG A 220 16.66 -24.58 -6.67
N CYS A 221 17.13 -23.35 -6.46
CA CYS A 221 17.43 -22.80 -5.15
C CYS A 221 16.13 -22.28 -4.50
N TRP A 222 15.92 -22.61 -3.23
CA TRP A 222 14.80 -22.15 -2.43
C TRP A 222 15.31 -21.27 -1.28
N ALA A 223 14.52 -20.28 -0.93
CA ALA A 223 14.59 -19.51 0.30
C ALA A 223 13.16 -19.51 0.86
N LEU A 224 12.99 -20.07 2.06
CA LEU A 224 11.70 -20.26 2.74
C LEU A 224 11.63 -19.40 4.01
#